data_AF-A0A1G4GTL1-F1
#
_entry.id   AF-A0A1G4GTL1-F1
#
_cell.length_a   1.000
_cell.length_b   1.000
_cell.length_c   1.000
_cell.angle_alpha   90.00
_cell.angle_beta   90.00
_cell.angle_gamma   90.00
#
_symmetry.space_group_name_H-M   'P 1'
#
loop_
_entity.id
_entity.type
_entity.pdbx_description
1 polymer ?
#
loop_
_entity_poly.entity_id
_entity_poly.type
_entity_poly.pdbx_seq_one_letter_code
_entity_poly.pdbx_strand_id
1 'polypeptide(L)'
;MDGELDVDEEAYDMLFSPVTPWPCLSLDFVLSRPGGGQPPVGEAKKKGRDKGGRFPLAYPLQITCVAGSQAATGSQNEIYLLRWDNLNRLGGGEESGEESSEESGNSGQSDDGDHLGGHGEKKQTGAPPPRLARKKEHVVCKAIKHPHGGLNRIKTCKKINSLIATWCEDGNVYVYEMSEEIRHLDERPYHEELVKKPLHVFEGHTTEGFSLDWNPVHAAKLLSGDNEGNLFLWLPDNEVKWTYERLSIESGTQQKGDRSDGKAKGRKKHTIEDVQWSKGGNGFGHVFAMCSSDRSVSIIDTRDLKKDNQKREGRNGTHLHIADAHAADVNVLSWNENVPFLIASGGDDSIVKIWDIRNASNPVAQLKFHKQPISAVSWDHSDTYVVLAASLDNSISIWDLSVETESLEFGLTKHPDQLLFEHLNQKFITDAKFHPLHPGLVVSTSSNNFNIFKPCNV
;
A
#
# COMPACT_ATOMS: atom_id res chain seq x y z
N MET A 1 -16.68 27.60 4.32
CA MET A 1 -16.53 27.35 5.76
C MET A 1 -15.78 26.05 5.85
N ASP A 2 -14.47 26.13 5.74
CA ASP A 2 -13.59 24.97 5.80
C ASP A 2 -13.31 24.76 7.28
N GLY A 3 -14.25 24.10 7.95
CA GLY A 3 -13.95 23.52 9.26
C GLY A 3 -12.94 22.41 9.01
N GLU A 4 -11.75 22.55 9.59
CA GLU A 4 -10.80 21.45 9.73
C GLU A 4 -11.56 20.35 10.49
N LEU A 5 -11.86 19.24 9.82
CA LEU A 5 -12.54 18.11 10.45
C LEU A 5 -11.51 17.47 11.37
N ASP A 6 -11.68 17.68 12.68
CA ASP A 6 -10.85 17.03 13.69
C ASP A 6 -11.02 15.51 13.57
N VAL A 7 -9.90 14.79 13.63
CA VAL A 7 -9.87 13.34 13.58
C VAL A 7 -10.45 12.81 14.89
N ASP A 8 -11.52 12.02 14.79
CA ASP A 8 -12.02 11.26 15.93
C ASP A 8 -11.09 10.07 16.21
N GLU A 9 -10.27 10.18 17.26
CA GLU A 9 -9.34 9.12 17.66
C GLU A 9 -10.07 7.82 18.04
N GLU A 10 -11.34 7.86 18.45
CA GLU A 10 -12.13 6.66 18.78
C GLU A 10 -12.42 5.79 17.55
N ALA A 11 -12.35 6.38 16.35
CA ALA A 11 -12.52 5.68 15.08
C ALA A 11 -11.30 4.79 14.74
N TYR A 12 -10.18 4.92 15.46
CA TYR A 12 -8.94 4.22 15.18
C TYR A 12 -8.53 3.32 16.34
N ASP A 13 -8.16 2.08 16.03
CA ASP A 13 -7.34 1.30 16.95
C ASP A 13 -5.93 1.88 17.03
N MET A 14 -5.43 2.45 15.94
CA MET A 14 -4.07 2.97 15.85
C MET A 14 -4.00 4.08 14.80
N LEU A 15 -3.29 5.18 15.10
CA LEU A 15 -2.98 6.23 14.14
C LEU A 15 -1.61 6.84 14.47
N PHE A 16 -0.73 6.89 13.48
CA PHE A 16 0.57 7.58 13.54
C PHE A 16 0.77 8.39 12.27
N SER A 17 1.40 9.56 12.41
CA SER A 17 1.69 10.47 11.29
C SER A 17 3.18 10.80 11.20
N PRO A 18 4.05 9.81 10.88
CA PRO A 18 5.48 10.04 10.83
C PRO A 18 5.88 10.91 9.64
N VAL A 19 6.98 11.66 9.81
CA VAL A 19 7.49 12.60 8.82
C VAL A 19 8.89 12.22 8.36
N THR A 20 9.15 12.38 7.06
CA THR A 20 10.47 12.40 6.45
C THR A 20 10.82 13.83 6.02
N PRO A 21 12.11 14.13 5.75
CA PRO A 21 12.52 15.46 5.29
C PRO A 21 11.78 15.92 4.03
N TRP A 22 11.49 14.99 3.12
CA TRP A 22 10.73 15.23 1.90
C TRP A 22 9.54 14.27 1.82
N PRO A 23 8.39 14.72 1.27
CA PRO A 23 7.24 13.85 1.04
C PRO A 23 7.58 12.79 -0.02
N CYS A 24 6.78 11.72 -0.08
CA CYS A 24 6.97 10.61 -1.00
C CYS A 24 5.73 10.44 -1.88
N LEU A 25 5.91 10.05 -3.16
CA LEU A 25 4.77 9.71 -4.03
C LEU A 25 4.29 8.27 -3.86
N SER A 26 5.17 7.39 -3.39
CA SER A 26 4.84 5.98 -3.25
C SER A 26 5.68 5.32 -2.16
N LEU A 27 5.17 4.19 -1.68
CA LEU A 27 5.89 3.30 -0.78
C LEU A 27 5.69 1.83 -1.17
N ASP A 28 6.58 0.96 -0.70
CA ASP A 28 6.32 -0.48 -0.69
C ASP A 28 6.94 -1.13 0.56
N PHE A 29 6.37 -2.27 0.98
CA PHE A 29 6.76 -2.96 2.20
C PHE A 29 7.98 -3.86 1.97
N VAL A 30 8.95 -3.76 2.89
CA VAL A 30 10.06 -4.70 3.00
C VAL A 30 9.68 -5.76 4.03
N LEU A 31 9.38 -6.95 3.54
CA LEU A 31 8.92 -8.04 4.40
C LEU A 31 10.12 -8.77 5.01
N SER A 32 10.76 -8.16 5.99
CA SER A 32 11.70 -8.88 6.85
C SER A 32 10.88 -9.87 7.68
N ARG A 33 11.03 -11.18 7.46
CA ARG A 33 10.55 -12.16 8.45
C ARG A 33 11.43 -11.98 9.70
N PRO A 34 10.92 -11.52 10.84
CA PRO A 34 11.68 -11.59 12.08
C PRO A 34 12.00 -13.08 12.29
N GLY A 35 13.27 -13.41 12.51
CA GLY A 35 13.87 -14.69 12.17
C GLY A 35 13.00 -15.93 12.38
N GLY A 36 12.78 -16.71 11.31
CA GLY A 36 12.41 -18.14 11.33
C GLY A 36 11.15 -18.57 12.10
N GLY A 37 10.51 -17.69 12.85
CA GLY A 37 9.27 -17.93 13.55
C GLY A 37 8.13 -17.50 12.65
N GLN A 38 7.20 -18.42 12.40
CA GLN A 38 5.84 -17.97 12.16
C GLN A 38 5.47 -16.92 13.24
N PRO A 39 4.61 -15.92 12.95
CA PRO A 39 3.87 -15.31 14.05
C PRO A 39 3.31 -16.45 14.91
N PRO A 40 3.22 -16.36 16.24
CA PRO A 40 2.70 -17.46 17.04
C PRO A 40 1.26 -17.77 16.61
N VAL A 41 1.11 -18.66 15.62
CA VAL A 41 -0.15 -19.28 15.19
C VAL A 41 -0.75 -20.07 16.37
N GLY A 42 0.03 -20.28 17.44
CA GLY A 42 -0.35 -20.93 18.68
C GLY A 42 -0.94 -20.04 19.78
N GLU A 43 -0.70 -18.72 19.81
CA GLU A 43 -1.27 -17.87 20.89
C GLU A 43 -2.54 -17.12 20.45
N ALA A 44 -2.66 -16.80 19.15
CA ALA A 44 -3.89 -16.24 18.60
C ALA A 44 -5.09 -17.19 18.74
N LYS A 45 -4.86 -18.51 18.86
CA LYS A 45 -5.92 -19.49 19.16
C LYS A 45 -6.41 -19.47 20.61
N LYS A 46 -5.66 -18.87 21.55
CA LYS A 46 -6.06 -18.76 22.96
C LYS A 46 -6.87 -17.49 23.26
N LYS A 47 -6.68 -16.42 22.49
CA LYS A 47 -7.54 -15.23 22.51
C LYS A 47 -8.63 -15.46 21.48
N GLY A 48 -9.87 -15.67 21.92
CA GLY A 48 -11.00 -15.87 21.03
C GLY A 48 -11.04 -14.83 19.90
N ARG A 49 -11.65 -15.19 18.77
CA ARG A 49 -11.93 -14.27 17.68
C ARG A 49 -12.64 -13.02 18.22
N ASP A 50 -12.36 -11.86 17.64
CA ASP A 50 -13.17 -10.68 17.91
C ASP A 50 -14.63 -10.88 17.43
N LYS A 51 -15.50 -9.89 17.68
CA LYS A 51 -16.92 -9.95 17.29
C LYS A 51 -17.13 -10.16 15.77
N GLY A 52 -16.09 -9.93 14.94
CA GLY A 52 -16.08 -10.14 13.49
C GLY A 52 -15.38 -11.43 13.04
N GLY A 53 -14.98 -12.31 13.95
CA GLY A 53 -14.36 -13.58 13.59
C GLY A 53 -12.85 -13.49 13.26
N ARG A 54 -12.23 -12.31 13.39
CA ARG A 54 -10.82 -12.04 13.03
C ARG A 54 -9.90 -12.24 14.25
N PHE A 55 -8.62 -12.50 13.98
CA PHE A 55 -7.61 -12.58 15.02
C PHE A 55 -7.10 -11.17 15.33
N PRO A 56 -7.15 -10.70 16.60
CA PRO A 56 -6.70 -9.36 16.93
C PRO A 56 -5.19 -9.21 16.69
N LEU A 57 -4.77 -8.06 16.15
CA LEU A 57 -3.35 -7.73 16.00
C LEU A 57 -2.68 -7.68 17.38
N ALA A 58 -1.47 -8.23 17.44
CA ALA A 58 -0.62 -8.14 18.63
C ALA A 58 0.20 -6.85 18.57
N TYR A 59 0.02 -5.99 19.56
CA TYR A 59 0.77 -4.73 19.71
C TYR A 59 1.93 -4.90 20.71
N PRO A 60 3.01 -4.10 20.61
CA PRO A 60 3.27 -3.11 19.55
C PRO A 60 3.56 -3.78 18.20
N LEU A 61 3.15 -3.11 17.12
CA LEU A 61 3.52 -3.50 15.77
C LEU A 61 4.90 -2.93 15.40
N GLN A 62 5.56 -3.62 14.49
CA GLN A 62 6.75 -3.16 13.79
C GLN A 62 6.54 -3.39 12.31
N ILE A 63 6.78 -2.37 11.49
CA ILE A 63 6.73 -2.49 10.04
C ILE A 63 7.97 -1.87 9.41
N THR A 64 8.32 -2.37 8.22
CA THR A 64 9.45 -1.85 7.43
C THR A 64 8.97 -1.57 6.02
N CYS A 65 9.32 -0.40 5.51
CA CYS A 65 8.98 -0.01 4.14
C CYS A 65 10.13 0.74 3.48
N VAL A 66 10.05 0.86 2.17
CA VAL A 66 10.83 1.79 1.37
C VAL A 66 9.92 2.84 0.78
N ALA A 67 10.41 4.07 0.69
CA ALA A 67 9.72 5.19 0.07
C ALA A 67 10.71 6.04 -0.75
N GLY A 68 10.25 6.63 -1.85
CA GLY A 68 11.05 7.52 -2.67
C GLY A 68 10.63 8.97 -2.50
N SER A 69 11.58 9.86 -2.19
CA SER A 69 11.29 11.27 -1.96
C SER A 69 10.90 12.05 -3.22
N GLN A 70 10.25 13.18 -3.00
CA GLN A 70 10.11 14.30 -3.93
C GLN A 70 10.71 15.55 -3.30
N ALA A 71 12.01 15.72 -3.49
CA ALA A 71 12.77 16.85 -2.98
C ALA A 71 12.59 18.10 -3.84
N ALA A 72 12.88 19.28 -3.29
CA ALA A 72 12.80 20.54 -4.01
C ALA A 72 13.71 20.63 -5.24
N THR A 73 14.80 19.85 -5.27
CA THR A 73 15.70 19.75 -6.42
C THR A 73 16.05 18.28 -6.70
N GLY A 74 16.22 17.94 -7.98
CA GLY A 74 16.47 16.56 -8.43
C GLY A 74 17.65 15.87 -7.75
N SER A 75 18.69 16.62 -7.37
CA SER A 75 19.91 16.09 -6.73
C SER A 75 19.76 15.82 -5.24
N GLN A 76 18.69 16.29 -4.60
CA GLN A 76 18.42 16.11 -3.17
C GLN A 76 17.50 14.93 -2.88
N ASN A 77 17.08 14.17 -3.90
CA ASN A 77 16.23 13.02 -3.69
C ASN A 77 16.95 11.86 -3.02
N GLU A 78 16.18 11.07 -2.28
CA GLU A 78 16.62 10.00 -1.41
C GLU A 78 15.63 8.83 -1.47
N ILE A 79 16.17 7.61 -1.39
CA ILE A 79 15.39 6.42 -1.08
C ILE A 79 15.42 6.26 0.44
N TYR A 80 14.26 6.35 1.07
CA TYR A 80 14.10 6.09 2.49
C TYR A 80 13.84 4.61 2.71
N LEU A 81 14.68 3.96 3.53
CA LEU A 81 14.42 2.67 4.16
C LEU A 81 13.98 2.95 5.61
N LEU A 82 12.70 2.74 5.88
CA LEU A 82 12.03 3.14 7.11
C LEU A 82 11.62 1.93 7.92
N ARG A 83 12.00 1.89 9.20
CA ARG A 83 11.46 0.97 10.20
C ARG A 83 10.70 1.76 11.24
N TRP A 84 9.43 1.43 11.42
CA TRP A 84 8.58 2.00 12.47
C TRP A 84 8.34 0.95 13.54
N ASP A 85 8.80 1.22 14.76
CA ASP A 85 8.68 0.38 15.95
C ASP A 85 7.73 1.02 16.97
N ASN A 86 7.29 0.21 17.94
CA ASN A 86 6.40 0.66 19.02
C ASN A 86 5.09 1.28 18.51
N LEU A 87 4.57 0.79 17.39
CA LEU A 87 3.27 1.19 16.87
C LEU A 87 2.20 0.57 17.78
N ASN A 88 1.69 1.34 18.74
CA ASN A 88 0.79 0.90 19.81
C ASN A 88 -0.67 1.33 19.55
N ARG A 89 -1.62 0.63 20.18
CA ARG A 89 -3.04 1.00 20.15
C ARG A 89 -3.29 2.34 20.85
N LEU A 90 -4.22 3.16 20.34
CA LEU A 90 -4.78 4.34 21.01
C LEU A 90 -5.59 3.92 22.27
N GLY A 91 -5.73 4.80 23.27
CA GLY A 91 -6.62 4.58 24.45
C GLY A 91 -6.27 3.54 25.55
N GLY A 92 -5.19 2.75 25.43
CA GLY A 92 -4.71 1.81 26.46
C GLY A 92 -3.98 2.39 27.70
N GLY A 93 -4.15 3.65 28.07
CA GLY A 93 -3.52 4.23 29.26
C GLY A 93 -4.20 5.53 29.72
N GLU A 94 -4.32 5.67 31.04
CA GLU A 94 -4.96 6.76 31.80
C GLU A 94 -6.47 6.60 32.10
N GLU A 95 -6.80 5.63 32.98
CA GLU A 95 -7.79 5.95 34.01
C GLU A 95 -7.02 6.67 35.11
N SER A 96 -7.27 7.97 35.26
CA SER A 96 -6.76 8.81 36.33
C SER A 96 -7.17 8.22 37.68
N GLY A 97 -6.23 7.61 38.38
CA GLY A 97 -6.36 7.40 39.82
C GLY A 97 -6.35 8.77 40.46
N GLU A 98 -7.52 9.24 40.90
CA GLU A 98 -7.65 10.40 41.77
C GLU A 98 -6.70 10.23 42.96
N GLU A 99 -5.61 11.00 42.99
CA GLU A 99 -4.83 11.16 44.22
C GLU A 99 -5.68 12.00 45.18
N SER A 100 -6.51 11.32 45.97
CA SER A 100 -7.07 11.89 47.18
C SER A 100 -5.92 12.14 48.15
N SER A 101 -5.45 13.39 48.21
CA SER A 101 -4.55 13.87 49.25
C SER A 101 -5.27 13.88 50.59
N GLU A 102 -5.24 12.76 51.32
CA GLU A 102 -5.56 12.77 52.75
C GLU A 102 -4.26 12.97 53.55
N GLU A 103 -4.09 14.19 54.04
CA GLU A 103 -3.18 14.51 55.12
C GLU A 103 -3.56 13.70 56.38
N SER A 104 -2.61 12.92 56.89
CA SER A 104 -2.52 12.57 58.30
C SER A 104 -1.04 12.42 58.63
N GLY A 105 -0.44 13.21 59.52
CA GLY A 105 -0.89 13.43 60.89
C GLY A 105 -0.19 12.43 61.80
N ASN A 106 1.15 12.48 61.84
CA ASN A 106 1.95 11.62 62.71
C ASN A 106 1.90 12.14 64.16
N SER A 107 1.22 11.41 65.04
CA SER A 107 1.50 11.44 66.47
C SER A 107 1.24 10.06 67.06
N GLY A 108 2.32 9.38 67.44
CA GLY A 108 2.24 8.09 68.12
C GLY A 108 1.78 8.22 69.57
N GLN A 109 1.13 7.17 70.05
CA GLN A 109 1.25 6.69 71.43
C GLN A 109 0.71 5.25 71.55
N SER A 110 1.34 4.53 72.47
CA SER A 110 1.18 3.17 72.98
C SER A 110 -0.24 2.75 73.37
N ASP A 111 -0.59 1.46 73.29
CA ASP A 111 -0.66 0.56 74.47
C ASP A 111 -1.04 -0.89 74.10
N ASP A 112 -0.76 -1.80 75.05
CA ASP A 112 -0.85 -3.26 75.01
C ASP A 112 -2.27 -3.88 74.85
N GLY A 113 -2.34 -5.16 74.41
CA GLY A 113 -3.54 -5.99 74.59
C GLY A 113 -3.57 -7.33 73.83
N ASP A 114 -3.45 -8.43 74.57
CA ASP A 114 -3.64 -9.84 74.15
C ASP A 114 -5.03 -10.14 73.58
N HIS A 115 -5.14 -10.92 72.48
CA HIS A 115 -5.96 -12.15 72.41
C HIS A 115 -5.99 -12.84 71.01
N LEU A 116 -5.70 -14.15 71.06
CA LEU A 116 -6.34 -15.30 70.39
C LEU A 116 -6.83 -15.24 68.93
N GLY A 117 -6.19 -16.06 68.09
CA GLY A 117 -6.87 -17.16 67.37
C GLY A 117 -7.81 -16.81 66.22
N GLY A 118 -7.29 -16.85 64.99
CA GLY A 118 -8.10 -16.90 63.78
C GLY A 118 -7.29 -17.33 62.55
N HIS A 119 -7.47 -18.57 62.10
CA HIS A 119 -7.00 -19.03 60.79
C HIS A 119 -7.75 -18.26 59.69
N GLY A 120 -7.12 -17.24 59.13
CA GLY A 120 -7.53 -16.59 57.88
C GLY A 120 -6.47 -16.83 56.82
N GLU A 121 -6.83 -17.50 55.74
CA GLU A 121 -6.01 -17.61 54.54
C GLU A 121 -5.66 -16.20 54.04
N LYS A 122 -4.38 -15.81 54.15
CA LYS A 122 -3.86 -14.61 53.50
C LYS A 122 -3.89 -14.85 51.99
N LYS A 123 -4.95 -14.40 51.31
CA LYS A 123 -4.88 -14.08 49.88
C LYS A 123 -3.78 -13.03 49.73
N GLN A 124 -2.63 -13.44 49.21
CA GLN A 124 -1.65 -12.51 48.66
C GLN A 124 -2.36 -11.75 47.53
N THR A 125 -2.85 -10.56 47.83
CA THR A 125 -3.12 -9.54 46.82
C THR A 125 -1.77 -9.10 46.30
N GLY A 126 -1.20 -9.88 45.38
CA GLY A 126 -0.06 -9.44 44.60
C GLY A 126 -0.46 -8.15 43.90
N ALA A 127 0.25 -7.06 44.20
CA ALA A 127 0.11 -5.83 43.43
C ALA A 127 0.20 -6.20 41.93
N PRO A 128 -0.66 -5.63 41.07
CA PRO A 128 -0.54 -5.87 39.65
C PRO A 128 0.90 -5.51 39.23
N PRO A 129 1.52 -6.30 38.33
CA PRO A 129 2.86 -5.98 37.87
C PRO A 129 2.86 -4.54 37.35
N PRO A 130 3.94 -3.76 37.59
CA PRO A 130 4.00 -2.38 37.15
C PRO A 130 3.69 -2.34 35.66
N ARG A 131 2.59 -1.65 35.31
CA ARG A 131 2.17 -1.51 33.91
C ARG A 131 3.27 -0.71 33.21
N LEU A 132 3.99 -1.37 32.30
CA LEU A 132 5.07 -0.77 31.55
C LEU A 132 4.51 0.48 30.85
N ALA A 133 5.10 1.64 31.13
CA ALA A 133 4.74 2.88 30.45
C ALA A 133 4.81 2.67 28.92
N ARG A 134 3.85 3.25 28.20
CA ARG A 134 3.86 3.25 26.72
C ARG A 134 5.21 3.77 26.26
N LYS A 135 5.96 2.95 25.52
CA LYS A 135 7.16 3.44 24.84
C LYS A 135 6.73 4.32 23.69
N LYS A 136 7.31 5.52 23.60
CA LYS A 136 7.13 6.42 22.46
C LYS A 136 7.44 5.67 21.16
N GLU A 137 6.68 5.97 20.12
CA GLU A 137 6.95 5.51 18.76
C GLU A 137 8.40 5.80 18.39
N HIS A 138 9.02 4.83 17.73
CA HIS A 138 10.42 4.92 17.36
C HIS A 138 10.55 4.66 15.87
N VAL A 139 11.23 5.58 15.18
CA VAL A 139 11.48 5.49 13.75
C VAL A 139 12.98 5.33 13.54
N VAL A 140 13.37 4.40 12.68
CA VAL A 140 14.71 4.34 12.10
C VAL A 140 14.58 4.60 10.61
N CYS A 141 15.39 5.53 10.10
CA CYS A 141 15.42 5.92 8.70
C CYS A 141 16.85 5.83 8.17
N LYS A 142 17.07 5.02 7.13
CA LYS A 142 18.27 5.10 6.31
C LYS A 142 17.92 5.77 4.99
N ALA A 143 18.57 6.88 4.68
CA ALA A 143 18.34 7.67 3.48
C ALA A 143 19.48 7.44 2.49
N ILE A 144 19.22 6.66 1.44
CA ILE A 144 20.18 6.44 0.36
C ILE A 144 20.04 7.58 -0.65
N LYS A 145 21.12 8.32 -0.91
CA LYS A 145 21.15 9.39 -1.91
C LYS A 145 20.77 8.88 -3.30
N HIS A 146 19.89 9.63 -3.95
CA HIS A 146 19.41 9.39 -5.31
C HIS A 146 19.47 10.71 -6.13
N PRO A 147 20.66 11.09 -6.66
CA PRO A 147 20.86 12.41 -7.25
C PRO A 147 20.34 12.55 -8.70
N HIS A 148 19.45 11.67 -9.14
CA HIS A 148 19.04 11.54 -10.54
C HIS A 148 17.71 12.22 -10.87
N GLY A 149 16.94 12.68 -9.89
CA GLY A 149 15.59 13.23 -10.10
C GLY A 149 14.58 12.70 -9.08
N GLY A 150 13.33 13.17 -9.18
CA GLY A 150 12.22 12.70 -8.35
C GLY A 150 11.98 11.19 -8.49
N LEU A 151 11.52 10.57 -7.40
CA LEU A 151 11.21 9.15 -7.35
C LEU A 151 9.68 8.94 -7.48
N ASN A 152 9.23 8.61 -8.68
CA ASN A 152 7.81 8.52 -9.03
C ASN A 152 7.14 7.26 -8.49
N ARG A 153 7.84 6.12 -8.57
CA ARG A 153 7.37 4.86 -8.00
C ARG A 153 8.52 4.06 -7.38
N ILE A 154 8.28 3.41 -6.25
CA ILE A 154 9.21 2.47 -5.63
C ILE A 154 8.53 1.11 -5.37
N LYS A 155 9.24 0.01 -5.63
CA LYS A 155 8.75 -1.35 -5.42
C LYS A 155 9.84 -2.28 -4.90
N THR A 156 9.50 -3.08 -3.90
CA THR A 156 10.34 -4.14 -3.34
C THR A 156 10.06 -5.47 -4.05
N CYS A 157 11.10 -6.15 -4.51
CA CYS A 157 10.98 -7.49 -5.07
C CYS A 157 10.64 -8.51 -3.97
N LYS A 158 9.40 -9.01 -3.91
CA LYS A 158 8.98 -9.94 -2.83
C LYS A 158 9.73 -11.28 -2.82
N LYS A 159 10.42 -11.63 -3.92
CA LYS A 159 11.27 -12.82 -4.03
C LYS A 159 12.70 -12.59 -3.52
N ILE A 160 13.16 -11.34 -3.53
CA ILE A 160 14.46 -10.88 -3.04
C ILE A 160 14.20 -9.56 -2.32
N ASN A 161 13.79 -9.62 -1.05
CA ASN A 161 13.25 -8.45 -0.32
C ASN A 161 14.23 -7.28 -0.15
N SER A 162 15.50 -7.50 -0.46
CA SER A 162 16.54 -6.48 -0.49
C SER A 162 16.68 -5.77 -1.84
N LEU A 163 16.10 -6.33 -2.91
CA LEU A 163 16.14 -5.77 -4.25
C LEU A 163 14.98 -4.77 -4.43
N ILE A 164 15.33 -3.50 -4.64
CA ILE A 164 14.41 -2.37 -4.74
C ILE A 164 14.51 -1.75 -6.12
N ALA A 165 13.38 -1.53 -6.81
CA ALA A 165 13.33 -0.75 -8.05
C ALA A 165 12.70 0.61 -7.79
N THR A 166 13.23 1.65 -8.42
CA THR A 166 12.69 3.00 -8.43
C THR A 166 12.49 3.50 -9.85
N TRP A 167 11.29 3.96 -10.15
CA TRP A 167 11.02 4.72 -11.36
C TRP A 167 11.36 6.20 -11.12
N CYS A 168 12.25 6.77 -11.94
CA CYS A 168 12.71 8.15 -11.78
C CYS A 168 12.17 9.09 -12.87
N GLU A 169 12.02 10.36 -12.49
CA GLU A 169 11.67 11.50 -13.35
C GLU A 169 12.63 11.68 -14.55
N ASP A 170 13.88 11.21 -14.45
CA ASP A 170 14.85 11.28 -15.56
C ASP A 170 14.55 10.32 -16.72
N GLY A 171 13.50 9.50 -16.60
CA GLY A 171 13.11 8.51 -17.59
C GLY A 171 13.77 7.15 -17.42
N ASN A 172 14.49 6.89 -16.33
CA ASN A 172 15.12 5.60 -16.07
C ASN A 172 14.51 4.88 -14.88
N VAL A 173 14.65 3.55 -14.86
CA VAL A 173 14.35 2.73 -13.69
C VAL A 173 15.65 2.26 -13.06
N TYR A 174 15.87 2.62 -11.80
CA TYR A 174 17.05 2.22 -11.05
C TYR A 174 16.74 1.01 -10.18
N VAL A 175 17.71 0.10 -10.05
CA VAL A 175 17.63 -1.07 -9.18
C VAL A 175 18.73 -1.00 -8.15
N TYR A 176 18.39 -1.18 -6.89
CA TYR A 176 19.32 -1.17 -5.75
C TYR A 176 19.27 -2.49 -4.99
N GLU A 177 20.43 -2.93 -4.51
CA GLU A 177 20.56 -4.09 -3.62
C GLU A 177 20.81 -3.63 -2.18
N MET A 178 19.81 -3.70 -1.31
CA MET A 178 19.80 -3.11 0.03
C MET A 178 20.08 -4.10 1.18
N SER A 179 20.71 -5.27 0.94
CA SER A 179 20.86 -6.29 2.02
C SER A 179 21.63 -5.77 3.23
N GLU A 180 22.69 -5.00 3.00
CA GLU A 180 23.50 -4.42 4.08
C GLU A 180 22.69 -3.39 4.87
N GLU A 181 22.02 -2.47 4.15
CA GLU A 181 21.23 -1.41 4.77
C GLU A 181 20.09 -1.99 5.62
N ILE A 182 19.41 -3.03 5.11
CA ILE A 182 18.36 -3.77 5.82
C ILE A 182 18.90 -4.52 7.03
N ARG A 183 20.05 -5.21 6.92
CA ARG A 183 20.63 -5.97 8.04
C ARG A 183 21.01 -5.05 9.20
N HIS A 184 21.48 -3.86 8.89
CA HIS A 184 21.91 -2.86 9.87
C HIS A 184 20.79 -1.87 10.23
N LEU A 185 19.53 -2.13 9.86
CA LEU A 185 18.40 -1.23 10.16
C LEU A 185 18.05 -1.19 11.65
N ASP A 186 18.56 -2.16 12.42
CA ASP A 186 18.39 -2.20 13.87
C ASP A 186 19.43 -1.36 14.63
N GLU A 187 20.43 -0.84 13.92
CA GLU A 187 21.53 -0.05 14.48
C GLU A 187 21.14 1.43 14.57
N ARG A 188 21.73 2.16 15.54
CA ARG A 188 21.51 3.60 15.71
C ARG A 188 22.49 4.34 14.78
N PRO A 189 22.02 5.25 13.90
CA PRO A 189 21.20 6.42 14.29
C PRO A 189 19.77 6.47 13.71
N TYR A 190 18.95 7.40 14.25
CA TYR A 190 17.56 7.66 13.80
C TYR A 190 17.47 7.99 12.31
N HIS A 191 18.46 8.74 11.80
CA HIS A 191 18.61 9.07 10.39
C HIS A 191 20.08 8.91 10.00
N GLU A 192 20.34 8.11 8.97
CA GLU A 192 21.67 7.92 8.38
C GLU A 192 21.61 8.21 6.89
N GLU A 193 22.42 9.15 6.42
CA GLU A 193 22.56 9.47 5.00
C GLU A 193 23.66 8.59 4.38
N LEU A 194 23.33 7.88 3.31
CA LEU A 194 24.18 6.88 2.67
C LEU A 194 24.37 7.19 1.18
N VAL A 195 25.58 6.98 0.67
CA VAL A 195 25.85 7.01 -0.77
C VAL A 195 26.02 5.58 -1.27
N LYS A 196 25.15 5.18 -2.21
CA LYS A 196 25.16 3.84 -2.79
C LYS A 196 24.93 3.91 -4.28
N LYS A 197 25.71 3.16 -5.05
CA LYS A 197 25.50 3.05 -6.50
C LYS A 197 24.33 2.10 -6.79
N PRO A 198 23.50 2.39 -7.80
CA PRO A 198 22.51 1.43 -8.26
C PRO A 198 23.21 0.14 -8.70
N LEU A 199 22.60 -1.01 -8.40
CA LEU A 199 23.00 -2.30 -8.94
C LEU A 199 22.87 -2.31 -10.46
N HIS A 200 21.80 -1.69 -10.97
CA HIS A 200 21.53 -1.60 -12.40
C HIS A 200 20.65 -0.38 -12.72
N VAL A 201 20.73 0.11 -13.96
CA VAL A 201 19.87 1.17 -14.49
C VAL A 201 19.23 0.67 -15.78
N PHE A 202 17.91 0.57 -15.81
CA PHE A 202 17.13 0.22 -16.99
C PHE A 202 16.87 1.49 -17.80
N GLU A 203 17.60 1.61 -18.89
CA GLU A 203 17.50 2.71 -19.85
C GLU A 203 16.63 2.30 -21.06
N GLY A 204 16.02 3.28 -21.74
CA GLY A 204 15.34 3.07 -23.03
C GLY A 204 13.90 3.58 -23.08
N HIS A 205 13.30 3.90 -21.94
CA HIS A 205 12.09 4.72 -21.90
C HIS A 205 12.36 6.10 -22.49
N THR A 206 11.33 6.71 -23.09
CA THR A 206 11.49 8.01 -23.79
C THR A 206 11.04 9.21 -22.97
N THR A 207 10.34 8.95 -21.87
CA THR A 207 9.84 9.92 -20.90
C THR A 207 9.81 9.26 -19.52
N GLU A 208 9.57 10.06 -18.49
CA GLU A 208 9.17 9.53 -17.19
C GLU A 208 7.83 8.76 -17.25
N GLY A 209 7.43 8.24 -16.11
CA GLY A 209 6.29 7.36 -15.92
C GLY A 209 6.08 7.05 -14.45
N PHE A 210 5.12 6.16 -14.19
CA PHE A 210 4.76 5.72 -12.85
C PHE A 210 4.60 4.20 -12.75
N SER A 211 4.32 3.51 -13.86
CA SER A 211 3.97 2.09 -13.80
C SER A 211 5.19 1.19 -13.56
N LEU A 212 5.11 0.36 -12.51
CA LEU A 212 6.21 -0.49 -12.04
C LEU A 212 5.68 -1.67 -11.21
N ASP A 213 5.99 -2.92 -11.59
CA ASP A 213 5.66 -4.10 -10.76
C ASP A 213 6.62 -5.27 -10.96
N TRP A 214 7.12 -5.80 -9.85
CA TRP A 214 7.95 -7.01 -9.83
C TRP A 214 7.08 -8.25 -10.04
N ASN A 215 7.61 -9.20 -10.80
CA ASN A 215 6.95 -10.47 -11.00
C ASN A 215 6.89 -11.26 -9.68
N PRO A 216 5.71 -11.77 -9.26
CA PRO A 216 5.57 -12.46 -7.99
C PRO A 216 6.18 -13.88 -7.99
N VAL A 217 6.50 -14.43 -9.16
CA VAL A 217 7.01 -15.80 -9.33
C VAL A 217 8.50 -15.80 -9.63
N HIS A 218 8.88 -15.07 -10.68
CA HIS A 218 10.23 -15.02 -11.19
C HIS A 218 10.97 -13.86 -10.54
N ALA A 219 11.90 -14.18 -9.64
CA ALA A 219 12.73 -13.19 -8.98
C ALA A 219 13.40 -12.28 -10.01
N ALA A 220 13.46 -10.98 -9.73
CA ALA A 220 14.10 -9.96 -10.56
C ALA A 220 13.51 -9.76 -11.98
N LYS A 221 12.39 -10.39 -12.33
CA LYS A 221 11.61 -10.04 -13.55
C LYS A 221 10.70 -8.85 -13.25
N LEU A 222 10.70 -7.83 -14.10
CA LEU A 222 10.04 -6.54 -13.82
C LEU A 222 9.24 -6.04 -15.03
N LEU A 223 8.11 -5.39 -14.78
CA LEU A 223 7.41 -4.55 -15.75
C LEU A 223 7.62 -3.08 -15.42
N SER A 224 7.75 -2.27 -16.46
CA SER A 224 7.84 -0.82 -16.31
C SER A 224 7.29 -0.12 -17.55
N GLY A 225 6.52 0.96 -17.38
CA GLY A 225 5.86 1.67 -18.48
C GLY A 225 5.86 3.20 -18.31
N ASP A 226 5.99 3.92 -19.44
CA ASP A 226 6.14 5.39 -19.46
C ASP A 226 4.93 6.16 -20.00
N ASN A 227 5.05 7.49 -19.93
CA ASN A 227 4.02 8.44 -20.38
C ASN A 227 3.80 8.46 -21.90
N GLU A 228 4.68 7.83 -22.69
CA GLU A 228 4.59 7.76 -24.15
C GLU A 228 4.07 6.39 -24.64
N GLY A 229 3.59 5.55 -23.73
CA GLY A 229 2.98 4.26 -24.05
C GLY A 229 4.00 3.14 -24.25
N ASN A 230 5.26 3.34 -23.86
CA ASN A 230 6.27 2.29 -23.96
C ASN A 230 6.19 1.39 -22.74
N LEU A 231 5.97 0.10 -22.97
CA LEU A 231 6.01 -0.93 -21.94
C LEU A 231 7.24 -1.82 -22.12
N PHE A 232 8.00 -2.01 -21.06
CA PHE A 232 9.18 -2.88 -21.05
C PHE A 232 8.97 -4.04 -20.09
N LEU A 233 9.38 -5.22 -20.55
CA LEU A 233 9.54 -6.42 -19.74
C LEU A 233 11.02 -6.69 -19.55
N TRP A 234 11.51 -6.49 -18.33
CA TRP A 234 12.92 -6.73 -17.96
C TRP A 234 13.08 -8.17 -17.45
N LEU A 235 14.02 -8.88 -18.05
CA LEU A 235 14.28 -10.30 -17.80
C LEU A 235 15.70 -10.45 -17.25
N PRO A 236 15.86 -10.97 -16.02
CA PRO A 236 17.18 -11.21 -15.46
C PRO A 236 17.88 -12.34 -16.23
N ASP A 237 19.18 -12.21 -16.42
CA ASP A 237 20.04 -13.27 -16.95
C ASP A 237 20.76 -14.01 -15.81
N ASN A 238 21.60 -14.99 -16.18
CA ASN A 238 22.34 -15.81 -15.21
C ASN A 238 23.58 -15.09 -14.60
N GLU A 239 23.88 -13.85 -15.01
CA GLU A 239 25.07 -13.09 -14.64
C GLU A 239 24.74 -11.76 -13.92
N VAL A 240 23.54 -11.61 -13.37
CA VAL A 240 23.07 -10.37 -12.71
C VAL A 240 22.98 -9.18 -13.69
N LYS A 241 22.77 -9.45 -14.97
CA LYS A 241 22.36 -8.43 -15.95
C LYS A 241 20.90 -8.64 -16.31
N TRP A 242 20.31 -7.66 -16.96
CA TRP A 242 18.96 -7.75 -17.51
C TRP A 242 19.01 -7.61 -19.02
N THR A 243 18.18 -8.40 -19.67
CA THR A 243 17.73 -8.16 -21.04
C THR A 243 16.32 -7.59 -20.99
N TYR A 244 15.81 -7.06 -22.11
CA TYR A 244 14.46 -6.54 -22.15
C TYR A 244 13.73 -6.88 -23.43
N GLU A 245 12.40 -6.97 -23.32
CA GLU A 245 11.47 -7.00 -24.42
C GLU A 245 10.60 -5.73 -24.36
N ARG A 246 10.55 -4.96 -25.46
CA ARG A 246 9.59 -3.84 -25.57
C ARG A 246 8.26 -4.37 -26.09
N LEU A 247 7.22 -4.24 -25.27
CA LEU A 247 5.92 -4.79 -25.57
C LEU A 247 5.11 -3.80 -26.42
N SER A 248 4.64 -4.26 -27.58
CA SER A 248 3.74 -3.49 -28.44
C SER A 248 2.30 -3.95 -28.24
N ILE A 249 1.56 -3.23 -27.40
CA ILE A 249 0.13 -3.49 -27.24
C ILE A 249 -0.63 -2.67 -28.29
N GLU A 250 -1.44 -3.36 -29.07
CA GLU A 250 -2.38 -2.71 -29.97
C GLU A 250 -3.50 -2.11 -29.10
N SER A 251 -3.40 -0.82 -28.72
CA SER A 251 -4.56 -0.10 -28.16
C SER A 251 -5.69 -0.17 -29.18
N GLY A 252 -6.83 -0.75 -28.78
CA GLY A 252 -7.94 -1.10 -29.66
C GLY A 252 -8.67 0.10 -30.26
N THR A 253 -8.34 1.31 -29.81
CA THR A 253 -8.90 2.54 -30.36
C THR A 253 -8.12 2.96 -31.61
N GLN A 254 -8.48 2.41 -32.76
CA GLN A 254 -8.50 3.24 -33.96
C GLN A 254 -9.56 4.33 -33.71
N GLN A 255 -9.18 5.43 -33.05
CA GLN A 255 -9.95 6.65 -33.25
C GLN A 255 -9.91 6.88 -34.76
N LYS A 256 -11.05 6.69 -35.43
CA LYS A 256 -11.28 7.21 -36.77
C LYS A 256 -11.10 8.71 -36.65
N GLY A 257 -9.88 9.18 -36.86
CA GLY A 257 -9.60 10.60 -37.02
C GLY A 257 -10.55 11.11 -38.09
N ASP A 258 -11.25 12.18 -37.75
CA ASP A 258 -12.09 12.91 -38.68
C ASP A 258 -11.28 13.18 -39.95
N ARG A 259 -11.78 12.68 -41.09
CA ARG A 259 -11.02 12.59 -42.36
C ARG A 259 -11.00 13.93 -43.10
N SER A 260 -10.58 15.02 -42.46
CA SER A 260 -10.58 16.32 -43.15
C SER A 260 -9.37 16.58 -44.04
N ASP A 261 -8.16 16.06 -43.75
CA ASP A 261 -6.95 16.68 -44.35
C ASP A 261 -5.87 15.74 -44.92
N GLY A 262 -6.17 14.49 -45.27
CA GLY A 262 -5.29 13.64 -46.13
C GLY A 262 -3.86 13.37 -45.63
N LYS A 263 -3.46 13.86 -44.46
CA LYS A 263 -2.20 13.55 -43.78
C LYS A 263 -2.50 12.57 -42.65
N ALA A 264 -1.82 11.42 -42.66
CA ALA A 264 -1.84 10.49 -41.54
C ALA A 264 -1.31 11.22 -40.29
N LYS A 265 -2.19 11.71 -39.43
CA LYS A 265 -1.79 12.15 -38.08
C LYS A 265 -1.19 10.92 -37.39
N GLY A 266 0.03 11.07 -36.86
CA GLY A 266 0.67 10.02 -36.06
C GLY A 266 -0.29 9.53 -34.96
N ARG A 267 -0.22 8.24 -34.63
CA ARG A 267 -1.02 7.63 -33.56
C ARG A 267 -0.81 8.43 -32.27
N LYS A 268 -1.90 8.94 -31.67
CA LYS A 268 -1.85 9.56 -30.34
C LYS A 268 -1.28 8.52 -29.38
N LYS A 269 -0.19 8.87 -28.70
CA LYS A 269 0.38 8.05 -27.64
C LYS A 269 -0.39 8.30 -26.35
N HIS A 270 -0.48 7.27 -25.53
CA HIS A 270 -1.21 7.27 -24.28
C HIS A 270 -0.27 6.74 -23.20
N THR A 271 -0.29 7.38 -22.05
CA THR A 271 0.48 7.00 -20.86
C THR A 271 0.11 5.60 -20.40
N ILE A 272 1.09 4.86 -19.87
CA ILE A 272 0.83 3.64 -19.08
C ILE A 272 0.83 4.06 -17.61
N GLU A 273 -0.37 4.12 -17.04
CA GLU A 273 -0.56 4.66 -15.68
C GLU A 273 -0.18 3.64 -14.61
N ASP A 274 -0.62 2.38 -14.78
CA ASP A 274 -0.30 1.30 -13.86
C ASP A 274 -0.16 -0.06 -14.54
N VAL A 275 0.66 -0.91 -13.93
CA VAL A 275 0.84 -2.31 -14.32
C VAL A 275 0.87 -3.18 -13.09
N GLN A 276 0.25 -4.36 -13.18
CA GLN A 276 0.31 -5.31 -12.08
C GLN A 276 0.28 -6.75 -12.57
N TRP A 277 1.29 -7.53 -12.18
CA TRP A 277 1.29 -8.96 -12.41
C TRP A 277 0.13 -9.63 -11.68
N SER A 278 -0.50 -10.59 -12.35
CA SER A 278 -1.49 -11.46 -11.73
C SER A 278 -0.88 -12.15 -10.50
N LYS A 279 -1.62 -12.13 -9.39
CA LYS A 279 -1.14 -12.57 -8.08
C LYS A 279 -1.50 -14.04 -7.77
N GLY A 280 -2.21 -14.76 -8.66
CA GLY A 280 -2.52 -16.19 -8.50
C GLY A 280 -3.13 -16.86 -9.75
N GLY A 281 -3.41 -18.17 -9.69
CA GLY A 281 -4.13 -18.93 -10.73
C GLY A 281 -3.28 -19.55 -11.86
N ASN A 282 -3.92 -20.05 -12.93
CA ASN A 282 -3.30 -20.87 -13.99
C ASN A 282 -2.39 -20.09 -15.00
N GLY A 283 -2.23 -18.78 -14.85
CA GLY A 283 -1.36 -17.91 -15.66
C GLY A 283 -0.23 -17.23 -14.89
N PHE A 284 0.04 -17.73 -13.67
CA PHE A 284 0.93 -17.10 -12.70
C PHE A 284 2.34 -16.87 -13.27
N GLY A 285 2.85 -15.64 -13.14
CA GLY A 285 4.17 -15.24 -13.66
C GLY A 285 4.21 -14.81 -15.14
N HIS A 286 3.12 -14.98 -15.88
CA HIS A 286 3.02 -14.63 -17.30
C HIS A 286 1.91 -13.65 -17.64
N VAL A 287 0.89 -13.53 -16.79
CA VAL A 287 -0.24 -12.62 -17.00
C VAL A 287 -0.10 -11.37 -16.15
N PHE A 288 -0.38 -10.21 -16.72
CA PHE A 288 -0.47 -8.94 -16.00
C PHE A 288 -1.63 -8.08 -16.52
N ALA A 289 -2.08 -7.14 -15.69
CA ALA A 289 -3.02 -6.09 -16.06
C ALA A 289 -2.27 -4.78 -16.30
N MET A 290 -2.81 -3.95 -17.18
CA MET A 290 -2.39 -2.56 -17.35
C MET A 290 -3.59 -1.63 -17.48
N CYS A 291 -3.41 -0.37 -17.08
CA CYS A 291 -4.35 0.71 -17.35
C CYS A 291 -3.64 1.93 -17.98
N SER A 292 -4.43 2.80 -18.63
CA SER A 292 -3.89 3.87 -19.47
C SER A 292 -4.81 5.10 -19.53
N SER A 293 -4.23 6.25 -19.91
CA SER A 293 -4.97 7.47 -20.29
C SER A 293 -5.79 7.35 -21.58
N ASP A 294 -5.76 6.21 -22.27
CA ASP A 294 -6.78 5.90 -23.28
C ASP A 294 -8.11 5.43 -22.69
N ARG A 295 -8.22 5.43 -21.36
CA ARG A 295 -9.38 5.03 -20.55
C ARG A 295 -9.60 3.52 -20.48
N SER A 296 -8.63 2.74 -20.94
CA SER A 296 -8.75 1.30 -21.02
C SER A 296 -8.12 0.55 -19.84
N VAL A 297 -8.61 -0.68 -19.65
CA VAL A 297 -7.96 -1.72 -18.84
C VAL A 297 -7.71 -2.92 -19.73
N SER A 298 -6.50 -3.47 -19.68
CA SER A 298 -6.10 -4.60 -20.53
C SER A 298 -5.45 -5.72 -19.70
N ILE A 299 -5.71 -6.97 -20.08
CA ILE A 299 -5.04 -8.17 -19.54
C ILE A 299 -4.16 -8.75 -20.62
N ILE A 300 -2.90 -8.96 -20.30
CA ILE A 300 -1.83 -9.32 -21.23
C ILE A 300 -1.21 -10.63 -20.76
N ASP A 301 -1.05 -11.57 -21.68
CA ASP A 301 -0.31 -12.81 -21.45
C ASP A 301 1.01 -12.75 -22.21
N THR A 302 2.12 -12.73 -21.48
CA THR A 302 3.46 -12.64 -22.04
C THR A 302 3.83 -13.80 -22.97
N ARG A 303 3.14 -14.93 -22.86
CA ARG A 303 3.38 -16.12 -23.69
C ARG A 303 2.80 -15.96 -25.09
N ASP A 304 1.80 -15.10 -25.24
CA ASP A 304 1.13 -14.81 -26.51
C ASP A 304 1.69 -13.54 -27.18
N LEU A 305 2.68 -12.89 -26.57
CA LEU A 305 3.43 -11.79 -27.20
C LEU A 305 4.22 -12.32 -28.40
N LYS A 306 4.35 -11.47 -29.43
CA LYS A 306 5.08 -11.80 -30.67
C LYS A 306 6.53 -12.15 -30.32
N LYS A 307 6.93 -13.40 -30.55
CA LYS A 307 8.33 -13.81 -30.59
C LYS A 307 8.80 -13.85 -32.05
N ASP A 308 9.94 -13.20 -32.33
CA ASP A 308 10.70 -13.33 -33.59
C ASP A 308 9.93 -13.18 -34.91
N ASN A 309 9.22 -12.06 -35.12
CA ASN A 309 8.51 -11.77 -36.37
C ASN A 309 7.51 -12.86 -36.84
N GLN A 310 7.28 -13.92 -36.06
CA GLN A 310 6.29 -14.93 -36.33
C GLN A 310 4.97 -14.43 -35.78
N LYS A 311 4.14 -13.85 -36.67
CA LYS A 311 2.74 -13.61 -36.36
C LYS A 311 2.09 -14.97 -36.07
N ARG A 312 1.81 -15.27 -34.81
CA ARG A 312 0.76 -16.26 -34.51
C ARG A 312 -0.56 -15.65 -34.94
N GLU A 313 -1.15 -16.18 -36.01
CA GLU A 313 -2.44 -15.72 -36.49
C GLU A 313 -3.46 -15.74 -35.33
N GLY A 314 -4.10 -14.60 -35.08
CA GLY A 314 -5.17 -14.48 -34.09
C GLY A 314 -4.76 -14.23 -32.63
N ARG A 315 -3.47 -14.08 -32.28
CA ARG A 315 -3.05 -13.71 -30.91
C ARG A 315 -2.02 -12.59 -30.93
N ASN A 316 -2.34 -11.46 -30.29
CA ASN A 316 -1.48 -10.28 -30.19
C ASN A 316 -0.95 -10.03 -28.76
N GLY A 317 -1.01 -11.03 -27.88
CA GLY A 317 -0.60 -10.94 -26.47
C GLY A 317 -1.64 -10.32 -25.54
N THR A 318 -2.63 -9.61 -26.07
CA THR A 318 -3.75 -9.06 -25.29
C THR A 318 -4.84 -10.11 -25.17
N HIS A 319 -5.03 -10.64 -23.96
CA HIS A 319 -6.08 -11.61 -23.65
C HIS A 319 -7.45 -10.94 -23.48
N LEU A 320 -7.48 -9.73 -22.91
CA LEU A 320 -8.69 -8.93 -22.72
C LEU A 320 -8.35 -7.46 -22.88
N HIS A 321 -9.22 -6.70 -23.54
CA HIS A 321 -9.12 -5.24 -23.67
C HIS A 321 -10.50 -4.62 -23.43
N ILE A 322 -10.60 -3.80 -22.39
CA ILE A 322 -11.80 -3.05 -22.02
C ILE A 322 -11.53 -1.59 -22.41
N ALA A 323 -11.89 -1.20 -23.64
CA ALA A 323 -11.48 0.08 -24.23
C ALA A 323 -12.01 1.31 -23.47
N ASP A 324 -13.25 1.26 -23.00
CA ASP A 324 -13.89 2.34 -22.24
C ASP A 324 -14.18 1.86 -20.81
N ALA A 325 -13.15 1.38 -20.12
CA ALA A 325 -13.28 0.92 -18.75
C ALA A 325 -13.76 2.07 -17.85
N HIS A 326 -13.27 3.29 -18.08
CA HIS A 326 -13.69 4.52 -17.39
C HIS A 326 -14.09 5.64 -18.37
N ALA A 327 -14.76 6.68 -17.85
CA ALA A 327 -15.15 7.85 -18.66
C ALA A 327 -13.97 8.82 -18.90
N ALA A 328 -12.92 8.69 -18.11
CA ALA A 328 -11.66 9.42 -18.16
C ALA A 328 -10.48 8.46 -17.92
N ASP A 329 -9.27 9.00 -17.80
CA ASP A 329 -8.03 8.24 -17.64
C ASP A 329 -8.11 7.26 -16.48
N VAL A 330 -7.52 6.07 -16.65
CA VAL A 330 -7.49 5.04 -15.60
C VAL A 330 -6.10 5.04 -14.98
N ASN A 331 -6.02 5.47 -13.72
CA ASN A 331 -4.77 5.82 -13.04
C ASN A 331 -4.14 4.63 -12.30
N VAL A 332 -4.95 3.73 -11.77
CA VAL A 332 -4.48 2.71 -10.82
C VAL A 332 -5.23 1.39 -10.94
N LEU A 333 -4.52 0.31 -10.60
CA LEU A 333 -5.04 -1.05 -10.58
C LEU A 333 -4.73 -1.77 -9.27
N SER A 334 -5.62 -2.68 -8.86
CA SER A 334 -5.34 -3.66 -7.82
C SER A 334 -5.97 -5.01 -8.14
N TRP A 335 -5.14 -6.04 -8.25
CA TRP A 335 -5.51 -7.42 -8.50
C TRP A 335 -5.75 -8.12 -7.16
N ASN A 336 -6.91 -8.76 -7.02
CA ASN A 336 -7.26 -9.46 -5.80
C ASN A 336 -6.40 -10.74 -5.66
N GLU A 337 -5.69 -10.88 -4.54
CA GLU A 337 -4.78 -12.01 -4.30
C GLU A 337 -5.53 -13.31 -3.94
N ASN A 338 -6.72 -13.18 -3.34
CA ASN A 338 -7.54 -14.31 -2.90
C ASN A 338 -8.45 -14.83 -4.03
N VAL A 339 -8.86 -13.94 -4.94
CA VAL A 339 -9.75 -14.24 -6.08
C VAL A 339 -9.08 -13.78 -7.38
N PRO A 340 -8.34 -14.67 -8.07
CA PRO A 340 -7.46 -14.30 -9.18
C PRO A 340 -8.14 -13.72 -10.43
N PHE A 341 -9.46 -13.69 -10.50
CA PHE A 341 -10.20 -13.09 -11.61
C PHE A 341 -10.80 -11.72 -11.28
N LEU A 342 -10.62 -11.21 -10.05
CA LEU A 342 -11.09 -9.90 -9.65
C LEU A 342 -9.98 -8.85 -9.72
N ILE A 343 -10.31 -7.71 -10.32
CA ILE A 343 -9.44 -6.53 -10.41
C ILE A 343 -10.25 -5.30 -10.05
N ALA A 344 -9.65 -4.40 -9.27
CA ALA A 344 -10.14 -3.05 -9.03
C ALA A 344 -9.38 -2.08 -9.94
N SER A 345 -10.09 -1.08 -10.48
CA SER A 345 -9.51 0.05 -11.22
C SER A 345 -10.07 1.36 -10.69
N GLY A 346 -9.25 2.41 -10.70
CA GLY A 346 -9.64 3.77 -10.33
C GLY A 346 -9.17 4.76 -11.40
N GLY A 347 -9.96 5.81 -11.64
CA GLY A 347 -9.64 6.79 -12.67
C GLY A 347 -9.98 8.23 -12.31
N ASP A 348 -9.72 9.11 -13.28
CA ASP A 348 -10.03 10.55 -13.21
C ASP A 348 -11.53 10.84 -13.15
N ASP A 349 -12.37 9.87 -13.50
CA ASP A 349 -13.83 9.95 -13.33
C ASP A 349 -14.27 9.84 -11.86
N SER A 350 -13.33 9.73 -10.91
CA SER A 350 -13.56 9.65 -9.46
C SER A 350 -14.28 8.37 -9.01
N ILE A 351 -14.33 7.36 -9.88
CA ILE A 351 -15.04 6.10 -9.63
C ILE A 351 -14.03 4.97 -9.47
N VAL A 352 -14.29 4.08 -8.51
CA VAL A 352 -13.63 2.77 -8.45
C VAL A 352 -14.55 1.72 -9.07
N LYS A 353 -14.01 0.91 -9.97
CA LYS A 353 -14.74 -0.19 -10.63
C LYS A 353 -14.10 -1.52 -10.30
N ILE A 354 -14.93 -2.52 -10.01
CA ILE A 354 -14.51 -3.89 -9.77
C ILE A 354 -14.90 -4.73 -10.99
N TRP A 355 -13.97 -5.52 -11.50
CA TRP A 355 -14.11 -6.29 -12.72
C TRP A 355 -13.89 -7.78 -12.45
N ASP A 356 -14.79 -8.62 -12.97
CA ASP A 356 -14.50 -10.05 -13.16
C ASP A 356 -13.98 -10.24 -14.58
N ILE A 357 -12.68 -10.57 -14.72
CA ILE A 357 -12.03 -10.68 -16.02
C ILE A 357 -12.55 -11.87 -16.86
N ARG A 358 -13.35 -12.77 -16.29
CA ARG A 358 -14.02 -13.86 -17.02
C ARG A 358 -15.26 -13.35 -17.76
N ASN A 359 -15.86 -12.26 -17.28
CA ASN A 359 -17.00 -11.58 -17.91
C ASN A 359 -16.88 -10.06 -17.70
N ALA A 360 -15.94 -9.46 -18.42
CA ALA A 360 -15.63 -8.04 -18.28
C ALA A 360 -16.50 -7.13 -19.18
N SER A 361 -17.69 -7.59 -19.57
CA SER A 361 -18.63 -6.78 -20.35
C SER A 361 -19.13 -5.56 -19.55
N ASN A 362 -19.27 -5.74 -18.23
CA ASN A 362 -19.63 -4.70 -17.27
C ASN A 362 -18.85 -4.92 -15.97
N PRO A 363 -18.57 -3.86 -15.20
CA PRO A 363 -18.01 -4.03 -13.86
C PRO A 363 -19.04 -4.70 -12.95
N VAL A 364 -18.57 -5.56 -12.04
CA VAL A 364 -19.41 -6.24 -11.03
C VAL A 364 -19.80 -5.30 -9.88
N ALA A 365 -19.03 -4.24 -9.64
CA ALA A 365 -19.36 -3.18 -8.70
C ALA A 365 -18.80 -1.82 -9.17
N GLN A 366 -19.48 -0.73 -8.80
CA GLN A 366 -19.04 0.64 -9.04
C GLN A 366 -19.19 1.46 -7.77
N LEU A 367 -18.08 1.93 -7.20
CA LEU A 367 -18.07 2.73 -5.97
C LEU A 367 -18.03 4.21 -6.36
N LYS A 368 -19.19 4.87 -6.27
CA LYS A 368 -19.39 6.27 -6.66
C LYS A 368 -19.51 7.15 -5.41
N PHE A 369 -18.38 7.53 -4.85
CA PHE A 369 -18.31 8.26 -3.58
C PHE A 369 -17.36 9.45 -3.63
N HIS A 370 -16.15 9.23 -4.15
CA HIS A 370 -15.13 10.26 -4.27
C HIS A 370 -15.51 11.36 -5.25
N LYS A 371 -14.91 12.54 -5.05
CA LYS A 371 -15.23 13.78 -5.80
C LYS A 371 -14.10 14.26 -6.69
N GLN A 372 -12.96 13.59 -6.63
CA GLN A 372 -11.75 13.89 -7.39
C GLN A 372 -11.10 12.57 -7.84
N PRO A 373 -10.12 12.61 -8.76
CA PRO A 373 -9.46 11.42 -9.28
C PRO A 373 -9.00 10.45 -8.20
N ILE A 374 -9.14 9.15 -8.51
CA ILE A 374 -8.63 8.08 -7.66
C ILE A 374 -7.12 7.98 -7.86
N SER A 375 -6.37 8.09 -6.76
CA SER A 375 -4.89 8.08 -6.75
C SER A 375 -4.31 6.75 -6.29
N ALA A 376 -5.07 5.94 -5.54
CA ALA A 376 -4.66 4.58 -5.16
C ALA A 376 -5.85 3.65 -4.98
N VAL A 377 -5.67 2.38 -5.30
CA VAL A 377 -6.59 1.29 -4.94
C VAL A 377 -5.80 0.10 -4.39
N SER A 378 -6.29 -0.54 -3.34
CA SER A 378 -5.65 -1.72 -2.74
C SER A 378 -6.69 -2.70 -2.22
N TRP A 379 -6.66 -3.94 -2.71
CA TRP A 379 -7.33 -5.04 -2.01
C TRP A 379 -6.66 -5.32 -0.66
N ASP A 380 -7.45 -5.72 0.32
CA ASP A 380 -6.92 -6.31 1.55
C ASP A 380 -6.41 -7.73 1.23
N HIS A 381 -5.20 -8.05 1.70
CA HIS A 381 -4.63 -9.39 1.57
C HIS A 381 -5.35 -10.40 2.48
N SER A 382 -5.84 -9.92 3.62
CA SER A 382 -6.46 -10.74 4.67
C SER A 382 -7.96 -10.95 4.51
N ASP A 383 -8.62 -10.11 3.72
CA ASP A 383 -10.05 -10.21 3.43
C ASP A 383 -10.31 -10.08 1.93
N THR A 384 -11.07 -11.04 1.39
CA THR A 384 -11.33 -11.14 -0.05
C THR A 384 -12.24 -10.04 -0.59
N TYR A 385 -13.10 -9.46 0.26
CA TYR A 385 -14.13 -8.50 -0.17
C TYR A 385 -13.82 -7.06 0.23
N VAL A 386 -12.73 -6.84 0.96
CA VAL A 386 -12.35 -5.50 1.42
C VAL A 386 -11.41 -4.82 0.42
N VAL A 387 -11.77 -3.60 0.03
CA VAL A 387 -10.98 -2.77 -0.87
C VAL A 387 -10.83 -1.36 -0.31
N LEU A 388 -9.64 -0.79 -0.46
CA LEU A 388 -9.32 0.58 -0.14
C LEU A 388 -9.23 1.41 -1.42
N ALA A 389 -9.68 2.66 -1.35
CA ALA A 389 -9.47 3.67 -2.37
C ALA A 389 -8.97 4.97 -1.74
N ALA A 390 -7.96 5.60 -2.34
CA ALA A 390 -7.53 6.96 -2.01
C ALA A 390 -7.83 7.89 -3.18
N SER A 391 -8.17 9.14 -2.87
CA SER A 391 -8.51 10.15 -3.87
C SER A 391 -7.78 11.46 -3.61
N LEU A 392 -7.62 12.24 -4.68
CA LEU A 392 -7.17 13.63 -4.63
C LEU A 392 -8.18 14.57 -3.96
N ASP A 393 -9.34 14.07 -3.52
CA ASP A 393 -10.27 14.79 -2.63
C ASP A 393 -9.83 14.79 -1.17
N ASN A 394 -8.64 14.25 -0.88
CA ASN A 394 -8.01 14.16 0.43
C ASN A 394 -8.64 13.11 1.37
N SER A 395 -9.37 12.15 0.83
CA SER A 395 -9.94 11.04 1.58
C SER A 395 -9.36 9.67 1.19
N ILE A 396 -9.30 8.77 2.17
CA ILE A 396 -9.14 7.33 1.95
C ILE A 396 -10.41 6.65 2.42
N SER A 397 -11.04 5.87 1.57
CA SER A 397 -12.23 5.08 1.87
C SER A 397 -11.90 3.59 1.90
N ILE A 398 -12.54 2.85 2.81
CA ILE A 398 -12.45 1.38 2.90
C ILE A 398 -13.85 0.81 2.74
N TRP A 399 -13.97 -0.21 1.90
CA TRP A 399 -15.24 -0.77 1.46
C TRP A 399 -15.33 -2.27 1.72
N ASP A 400 -16.51 -2.75 2.09
CA ASP A 400 -16.86 -4.17 2.11
C ASP A 400 -17.80 -4.49 0.95
N LEU A 401 -17.30 -5.25 -0.02
CA LEU A 401 -18.07 -5.64 -1.21
C LEU A 401 -19.00 -6.85 -0.96
N SER A 402 -18.97 -7.45 0.23
CA SER A 402 -19.91 -8.51 0.61
C SER A 402 -21.27 -7.97 1.07
N VAL A 403 -21.36 -6.67 1.37
CA VAL A 403 -22.60 -6.00 1.77
C VAL A 403 -23.47 -5.72 0.54
N GLU A 404 -24.67 -6.30 0.54
CA GLU A 404 -25.69 -6.03 -0.48
C GLU A 404 -26.29 -4.63 -0.29
N THR A 405 -26.55 -3.92 -1.38
CA THR A 405 -27.01 -2.52 -1.40
C THR A 405 -28.51 -2.35 -1.03
N GLU A 406 -29.11 -3.33 -0.36
CA GLU A 406 -30.57 -3.41 -0.12
C GLU A 406 -31.04 -2.77 1.21
N SER A 407 -30.20 -2.02 1.93
CA SER A 407 -30.71 -1.37 3.14
C SER A 407 -31.65 -0.21 2.78
N LEU A 408 -32.84 -0.23 3.37
CA LEU A 408 -33.88 0.81 3.25
C LEU A 408 -33.46 2.16 3.87
N GLU A 409 -32.21 2.28 4.33
CA GLU A 409 -31.69 3.40 5.13
C GLU A 409 -30.77 4.35 4.35
N PHE A 410 -30.54 4.15 3.04
CA PHE A 410 -29.76 5.06 2.18
C PHE A 410 -30.24 6.54 2.20
N GLY A 411 -31.45 6.80 2.72
CA GLY A 411 -31.97 8.14 2.94
C GLY A 411 -31.60 8.80 4.28
N LEU A 412 -31.03 8.06 5.25
CA LEU A 412 -30.72 8.53 6.60
C LEU A 412 -29.24 8.87 6.77
N THR A 413 -28.34 8.09 6.16
CA THR A 413 -26.91 8.37 6.11
C THR A 413 -26.54 8.82 4.69
N LYS A 414 -25.77 9.89 4.53
CA LYS A 414 -25.30 10.34 3.19
C LYS A 414 -24.21 9.41 2.61
N HIS A 415 -23.97 8.25 3.22
CA HIS A 415 -22.87 7.35 2.92
C HIS A 415 -23.42 5.99 2.45
N PRO A 416 -22.81 5.33 1.44
CA PRO A 416 -23.26 4.02 1.00
C PRO A 416 -23.00 2.93 2.04
N ASP A 417 -23.89 1.93 2.12
CA ASP A 417 -23.80 0.82 3.10
C ASP A 417 -22.50 0.02 3.04
N GLN A 418 -21.88 -0.01 1.86
CA GLN A 418 -20.61 -0.70 1.62
C GLN A 418 -19.41 0.05 2.21
N LEU A 419 -19.54 1.33 2.57
CA LEU A 419 -18.45 2.13 3.12
C LEU A 419 -18.23 1.76 4.59
N LEU A 420 -17.12 1.08 4.88
CA LEU A 420 -16.71 0.75 6.25
C LEU A 420 -16.06 1.93 6.97
N PHE A 421 -15.21 2.68 6.28
CA PHE A 421 -14.38 3.70 6.92
C PHE A 421 -14.00 4.83 5.96
N GLU A 422 -13.87 6.04 6.48
CA GLU A 422 -13.36 7.21 5.77
C GLU A 422 -12.29 7.91 6.62
N HIS A 423 -11.11 8.10 6.05
CA HIS A 423 -9.97 8.77 6.66
C HIS A 423 -9.71 10.11 5.96
N LEU A 424 -9.63 11.20 6.73
CA LEU A 424 -9.56 12.58 6.22
C LEU A 424 -8.30 13.37 6.68
N ASN A 425 -7.32 12.70 7.30
CA ASN A 425 -6.20 13.36 8.01
C ASN A 425 -4.96 13.65 7.11
N GLN A 426 -5.13 13.76 5.79
CA GLN A 426 -4.01 14.00 4.86
C GLN A 426 -4.40 14.93 3.73
N LYS A 427 -3.40 15.51 3.05
CA LYS A 427 -3.59 16.37 1.88
C LYS A 427 -2.79 15.85 0.69
N PHE A 428 -3.41 15.82 -0.48
CA PHE A 428 -2.83 15.34 -1.73
C PHE A 428 -2.25 13.93 -1.55
N ILE A 429 -3.15 12.96 -1.35
CA ILE A 429 -2.79 11.56 -1.09
C ILE A 429 -2.37 10.91 -2.40
N THR A 430 -1.15 10.38 -2.42
CA THR A 430 -0.48 9.90 -3.65
C THR A 430 -0.40 8.37 -3.72
N ASP A 431 -0.41 7.69 -2.57
CA ASP A 431 -0.42 6.23 -2.49
C ASP A 431 -1.08 5.80 -1.17
N ALA A 432 -1.73 4.64 -1.15
CA ALA A 432 -2.32 4.06 0.05
C ALA A 432 -2.54 2.54 -0.12
N LYS A 433 -2.10 1.75 0.87
CA LYS A 433 -2.09 0.28 0.76
C LYS A 433 -2.36 -0.40 2.09
N PHE A 434 -3.01 -1.55 2.04
CA PHE A 434 -3.01 -2.48 3.17
C PHE A 434 -1.63 -3.11 3.37
N HIS A 435 -1.24 -3.28 4.62
CA HIS A 435 -0.03 -4.00 4.99
C HIS A 435 -0.24 -5.52 4.76
N PRO A 436 0.62 -6.20 3.99
CA PRO A 436 0.36 -7.57 3.54
C PRO A 436 0.39 -8.62 4.67
N LEU A 437 0.99 -8.30 5.82
CA LEU A 437 1.08 -9.22 6.98
C LEU A 437 0.28 -8.77 8.21
N HIS A 438 -0.33 -7.58 8.19
CA HIS A 438 -1.04 -7.03 9.34
C HIS A 438 -2.47 -6.64 8.92
N PRO A 439 -3.46 -7.52 9.13
CA PRO A 439 -4.86 -7.29 8.73
C PRO A 439 -5.42 -5.92 9.14
N GLY A 440 -6.02 -5.21 8.18
CA GLY A 440 -6.62 -3.88 8.38
C GLY A 440 -5.63 -2.74 8.66
N LEU A 441 -4.32 -2.99 8.70
CA LEU A 441 -3.33 -1.93 8.82
C LEU A 441 -3.12 -1.25 7.46
N VAL A 442 -3.26 0.07 7.41
CA VAL A 442 -3.07 0.88 6.20
C VAL A 442 -1.86 1.78 6.37
N VAL A 443 -1.08 1.94 5.30
CA VAL A 443 -0.07 3.00 5.19
C VAL A 443 -0.32 3.81 3.93
N SER A 444 -0.26 5.13 4.06
CA SER A 444 -0.49 6.08 2.97
C SER A 444 0.63 7.11 2.88
N THR A 445 0.83 7.65 1.67
CA THR A 445 1.72 8.78 1.39
C THR A 445 0.92 9.99 0.93
N SER A 446 1.42 11.17 1.25
CA SER A 446 0.75 12.43 0.95
C SER A 446 1.74 13.60 0.94
N SER A 447 1.27 14.78 0.53
CA SER A 447 2.07 16.01 0.63
C SER A 447 2.47 16.36 2.06
N ASN A 448 1.69 15.92 3.06
CA ASN A 448 2.02 16.05 4.49
C ASN A 448 2.57 14.74 5.09
N ASN A 449 3.34 13.98 4.31
CA ASN A 449 4.03 12.73 4.69
C ASN A 449 3.09 11.53 4.83
N PHE A 450 3.31 10.68 5.85
CA PHE A 450 2.71 9.37 5.96
C PHE A 450 1.62 9.37 7.01
N ASN A 451 0.60 8.54 6.82
CA ASN A 451 -0.21 8.02 7.91
C ASN A 451 -0.08 6.51 7.96
N ILE A 452 -0.01 5.98 9.17
CA ILE A 452 -0.03 4.55 9.49
C ILE A 452 -1.20 4.36 10.44
N PHE A 453 -2.25 3.68 10.00
CA PHE A 453 -3.46 3.59 10.79
C PHE A 453 -4.16 2.24 10.66
N LYS A 454 -4.90 1.88 11.71
CA LYS A 454 -5.83 0.76 11.72
C LYS A 454 -7.18 1.27 12.20
N PRO A 455 -8.22 1.24 11.36
CA PRO A 455 -9.59 1.51 11.79
C PRO A 455 -10.04 0.51 12.87
N CYS A 456 -10.90 0.93 13.79
CA CYS A 456 -11.41 0.04 14.84
C CYS A 456 -12.40 -1.02 14.31
N ASN A 457 -12.95 -0.81 13.11
CA ASN A 457 -13.97 -1.65 12.48
C ASN A 457 -13.48 -2.42 11.23
N VAL A 458 -12.17 -2.39 10.95
CA VAL A 458 -11.50 -3.10 9.82
C VAL A 458 -10.34 -3.91 10.37
#